data_AF-A0A673V6C7-F1
#
_entry.id   AF-A0A673V6C7-F1
#
_cell.length_a   1.000
_cell.length_b   1.000
_cell.length_c   1.000
_cell.angle_alpha   90.00
_cell.angle_beta   90.00
_cell.angle_gamma   90.00
#
_symmetry.space_group_name_H-M   'P 1'
#
loop_
_entity.id
_entity.type
_entity.pdbx_description
1 polymer ?
#
loop_
_entity_poly.entity_id
_entity_poly.type
_entity_poly.pdbx_seq_one_letter_code
_entity_poly.pdbx_strand_id
1 'polypeptide(L)'
;MANTTELLSFVQEKVLEMEKEADQEDPQLCNDLELCDEAMALLDEVIMCTFQQSVYYLTKTLYSTLPALLDSNPFTAGAELPGPGAELAAMPPGLRPTLGVFQAALELTSQCELHPDLVSQTFGYLFFFSNASLLNSLMERGQGRPFYQWSRAVQIRTNLDLVLDWLQGAGLGDIATEFFRKLSIAVNLLCVPRTSLLKTQNVKRAPGSELSAQSPTPGLNSRCKIIT
;
A
#
# COMPACT_ATOMS: atom_id res chain seq x y z
N MET A 1 12.42 15.93 10.63
CA MET A 1 11.45 15.94 9.52
C MET A 1 10.46 17.07 9.70
N ALA A 2 9.47 16.98 10.61
CA ALA A 2 8.47 18.05 10.82
C ALA A 2 9.09 19.45 10.99
N ASN A 3 10.01 19.63 11.94
CA ASN A 3 10.70 20.92 12.14
C ASN A 3 11.44 21.43 10.90
N THR A 4 12.02 20.53 10.10
CA THR A 4 12.74 20.89 8.86
C THR A 4 11.76 21.31 7.77
N THR A 5 10.60 20.64 7.69
CA THR A 5 9.51 21.03 6.78
C THR A 5 8.93 22.39 7.17
N GLU A 6 8.73 22.65 8.46
CA GLU A 6 8.27 23.96 8.95
C GLU A 6 9.28 25.06 8.63
N LEU A 7 10.59 24.80 8.87
CA LEU A 7 11.65 25.74 8.53
C LEU A 7 11.71 26.02 7.03
N LEU A 8 11.53 25.00 6.19
CA LEU A 8 11.47 25.16 4.73
C LEU A 8 10.28 26.05 4.33
N SER A 9 9.09 25.79 4.87
CA SER A 9 7.90 26.61 4.60
C SER A 9 8.10 28.07 5.04
N PHE A 10 8.75 28.29 6.18
CA PHE A 10 9.09 29.64 6.65
C PHE A 10 10.04 30.36 5.69
N VAL A 11 11.12 29.70 5.24
CA VAL A 11 12.07 30.30 4.29
C VAL A 11 11.39 30.59 2.95
N GLN A 12 10.53 29.68 2.45
CA GLN A 12 9.75 29.90 1.24
C GLN A 12 8.84 31.13 1.33
N GLU A 13 8.15 31.32 2.46
CA GLU A 13 7.32 32.52 2.67
C GLU A 13 8.17 33.79 2.70
N LYS A 14 9.34 33.76 3.34
CA LYS A 14 10.25 34.91 3.41
C LYS A 14 10.84 35.28 2.05
N VAL A 15 11.22 34.29 1.24
CA VAL A 15 11.69 34.51 -0.14
C VAL A 15 10.58 35.18 -0.97
N LEU A 16 9.34 34.70 -0.87
CA LEU A 16 8.20 35.31 -1.57
C LEU A 16 7.89 36.74 -1.13
N GLU A 17 8.15 37.10 0.13
CA GLU A 17 8.05 38.48 0.62
C GLU A 17 9.16 39.35 0.04
N MET A 18 10.41 38.88 0.08
CA MET A 18 11.58 39.57 -0.47
C MET A 18 11.43 39.84 -1.98
N GLU A 19 10.91 38.88 -2.75
CA GLU A 19 10.64 39.02 -4.18
C GLU A 19 9.56 40.08 -4.48
N LYS A 20 8.58 40.28 -3.59
CA LYS A 20 7.52 41.30 -3.77
C LYS A 20 7.99 42.71 -3.44
N GLU A 21 8.95 42.85 -2.53
CA GLU A 21 9.55 44.12 -2.13
C GLU A 21 10.71 44.54 -3.06
N ALA A 22 11.10 43.66 -3.99
CA ALA A 22 12.15 43.87 -4.99
C ALA A 22 11.73 44.91 -6.05
N ASP A 23 11.61 46.18 -5.67
CA ASP A 23 11.24 47.27 -6.58
C ASP A 23 12.44 47.87 -7.35
N GLN A 24 13.64 47.27 -7.23
CA GLN A 24 14.86 47.74 -7.90
C GLN A 24 15.93 46.64 -7.96
N GLU A 25 16.80 46.73 -8.98
CA GLU A 25 18.01 45.90 -9.18
C GLU A 25 19.02 46.10 -8.04
N ASP A 26 18.68 45.72 -6.80
CA ASP A 26 19.59 45.71 -5.65
C ASP A 26 20.47 44.44 -5.72
N PRO A 27 21.79 44.57 -5.98
CA PRO A 27 22.69 43.42 -6.07
C PRO A 27 22.79 42.64 -4.75
N GLN A 28 22.52 43.28 -3.61
CA GLN A 28 22.54 42.62 -2.31
C GLN A 28 21.32 41.70 -2.14
N LEU A 29 20.14 42.17 -2.55
CA LEU A 29 18.91 41.37 -2.56
C LEU A 29 19.05 40.12 -3.45
N CYS A 30 19.71 40.26 -4.61
CA CYS A 30 19.98 39.12 -5.50
C CYS A 30 20.84 38.04 -4.81
N ASN A 31 21.90 38.45 -4.09
CA ASN A 31 22.75 37.52 -3.34
C ASN A 31 21.99 36.84 -2.19
N ASP A 32 21.19 37.60 -1.44
CA ASP A 32 20.38 37.04 -0.35
C ASP A 32 19.35 36.01 -0.86
N LEU A 33 18.77 36.22 -2.04
CA LEU A 33 17.88 35.24 -2.69
C LEU A 33 18.63 33.98 -3.13
N GLU A 34 19.83 34.11 -3.73
CA GLU A 34 20.68 32.96 -4.09
C GLU A 34 21.07 32.13 -2.85
N LEU A 35 21.39 32.77 -1.73
CA LEU A 35 21.66 32.09 -0.45
C LEU A 35 20.42 31.39 0.11
N CYS A 36 19.24 31.98 -0.04
CA CYS A 36 17.98 31.34 0.37
C CYS A 36 17.69 30.10 -0.48
N ASP A 37 17.92 30.17 -1.80
CA ASP A 37 17.77 29.01 -2.70
C ASP A 37 18.69 27.86 -2.31
N GLU A 38 19.95 28.15 -1.98
CA GLU A 38 20.89 27.14 -1.47
C GLU A 38 20.41 26.54 -0.14
N ALA A 39 19.94 27.40 0.79
CA ALA A 39 19.42 26.94 2.07
C ALA A 39 18.16 26.07 1.92
N MET A 40 17.23 26.43 1.03
CA MET A 40 16.03 25.63 0.74
C MET A 40 16.40 24.26 0.17
N ALA A 41 17.36 24.20 -0.75
CA ALA A 41 17.86 22.93 -1.30
C ALA A 41 18.47 22.03 -0.22
N LEU A 42 19.24 22.59 0.72
CA LEU A 42 19.77 21.85 1.87
C LEU A 42 18.67 21.35 2.80
N LEU A 43 17.64 22.16 3.06
CA LEU A 43 16.48 21.75 3.88
C LEU A 43 15.73 20.59 3.22
N ASP A 44 15.53 20.62 1.90
CA ASP A 44 14.93 19.52 1.13
C ASP A 44 15.76 18.23 1.23
N GLU A 45 17.08 18.32 1.14
CA GLU A 45 17.96 17.17 1.32
C GLU A 45 17.83 16.57 2.73
N VAL A 46 17.79 17.42 3.77
CA VAL A 46 17.57 16.97 5.15
C VAL A 46 16.19 16.33 5.32
N ILE A 47 15.13 16.86 4.70
CA ILE A 47 13.80 16.23 4.69
C ILE A 47 13.88 14.86 4.03
N MET A 48 14.51 14.76 2.86
CA MET A 48 14.66 13.50 2.13
C MET A 48 15.42 12.45 2.95
N CYS A 49 16.59 12.80 3.50
CA CYS A 49 17.39 11.87 4.30
C CYS A 49 16.67 11.45 5.57
N THR A 50 15.98 12.37 6.25
CA THR A 50 15.20 12.02 7.46
C THR A 50 13.97 11.17 7.14
N PHE A 51 13.31 11.40 6.01
CA PHE A 51 12.24 10.54 5.50
C PHE A 51 12.76 9.12 5.25
N GLN A 52 13.84 8.98 4.47
CA GLN A 52 14.49 7.70 4.17
C GLN A 52 14.88 6.93 5.44
N GLN A 53 15.47 7.61 6.41
CA GLN A 53 15.88 7.01 7.67
C GLN A 53 14.68 6.53 8.49
N SER A 54 13.59 7.32 8.50
CA SER A 54 12.35 6.98 9.20
C SER A 54 11.72 5.73 8.60
N VAL A 55 11.54 5.70 7.27
CA VAL A 55 10.95 4.53 6.61
C VAL A 55 11.84 3.30 6.72
N TYR A 56 13.17 3.44 6.72
CA TYR A 56 14.09 2.31 6.95
C TYR A 56 13.87 1.63 8.31
N TYR A 57 13.81 2.39 9.40
CA TYR A 57 13.62 1.80 10.73
C TYR A 57 12.21 1.25 10.94
N LEU A 58 11.20 1.92 10.39
CA LEU A 58 9.82 1.44 10.42
C LEU A 58 9.68 0.13 9.64
N THR A 59 10.21 0.05 8.42
CA THR A 59 10.18 -1.18 7.62
C THR A 59 11.00 -2.31 8.22
N LYS A 60 12.16 -2.02 8.84
CA LYS A 60 12.93 -3.01 9.60
C LYS A 60 12.10 -3.62 10.74
N THR A 61 11.31 -2.81 11.42
CA THR A 61 10.40 -3.27 12.49
C THR A 61 9.21 -4.03 11.91
N LEU A 62 8.63 -3.57 10.81
CA LEU A 62 7.55 -4.29 10.12
C LEU A 62 8.01 -5.66 9.65
N TYR A 63 9.23 -5.78 9.10
CA TYR A 63 9.74 -7.03 8.54
C TYR A 63 9.73 -8.19 9.54
N SER A 64 9.98 -7.92 10.82
CA SER A 64 9.94 -8.96 11.86
C SER A 64 8.53 -9.35 12.30
N THR A 65 7.52 -8.50 12.06
CA THR A 65 6.14 -8.72 12.50
C THR A 65 5.21 -9.23 11.40
N LEU A 66 5.43 -8.78 10.15
CA LEU A 66 4.61 -9.11 8.98
C LEU A 66 4.35 -10.63 8.77
N PRO A 67 5.31 -11.55 8.98
CA PRO A 67 5.06 -12.98 8.80
C PRO A 67 3.89 -13.52 9.63
N ALA A 68 3.62 -12.91 10.79
CA ALA A 68 2.52 -13.28 11.67
C ALA A 68 1.15 -13.06 11.03
N LEU A 69 0.99 -12.10 10.10
CA LEU A 69 -0.26 -11.90 9.35
C LEU A 69 -0.64 -13.12 8.49
N LEU A 70 0.37 -13.85 8.02
CA LEU A 70 0.17 -15.06 7.23
C LEU A 70 0.11 -16.32 8.10
N ASP A 71 0.68 -16.26 9.31
CA ASP A 71 0.86 -17.44 10.17
C ASP A 71 -0.20 -17.62 11.25
N SER A 72 -0.77 -16.51 11.70
CA SER A 72 -1.67 -16.49 12.83
C SER A 72 -3.06 -16.95 12.45
N ASN A 73 -3.73 -17.60 13.40
CA ASN A 73 -5.14 -17.95 13.27
C ASN A 73 -5.99 -16.81 13.86
N PRO A 74 -6.86 -16.14 13.08
CA PRO A 74 -7.75 -15.11 13.61
C PRO A 74 -8.86 -15.67 14.50
N PHE A 75 -9.17 -16.96 14.41
CA PHE A 75 -10.28 -17.61 15.11
C PHE A 75 -9.90 -18.11 16.52
N THR A 76 -9.10 -17.34 17.27
CA THR A 76 -8.65 -17.75 18.61
C THR A 76 -9.82 -17.84 19.61
N ALA A 77 -10.09 -19.06 20.07
CA ALA A 77 -10.97 -19.53 21.14
C ALA A 77 -12.02 -18.53 21.71
N GLY A 78 -13.07 -18.22 20.92
CA GLY A 78 -14.36 -17.77 21.44
C GLY A 78 -14.65 -16.26 21.43
N ALA A 79 -13.73 -15.42 20.94
CA ALA A 79 -14.00 -14.00 20.75
C ALA A 79 -14.66 -13.73 19.38
N GLU A 80 -15.66 -12.85 19.35
CA GLU A 80 -16.19 -12.30 18.11
C GLU A 80 -15.09 -11.53 17.36
N LEU A 81 -15.13 -11.58 16.02
CA LEU A 81 -14.16 -10.84 15.21
C LEU A 81 -14.37 -9.34 15.43
N PRO A 82 -13.29 -8.56 15.67
CA PRO A 82 -13.41 -7.12 15.86
C PRO A 82 -14.00 -6.42 14.62
N GLY A 83 -14.87 -5.43 14.86
CA GLY A 83 -15.40 -4.58 13.80
C GLY A 83 -14.40 -3.50 13.35
N PRO A 84 -14.75 -2.72 12.31
CA PRO A 84 -13.94 -1.60 11.85
C PRO A 84 -13.64 -0.60 12.97
N GLY A 85 -12.39 -0.15 13.05
CA GLY A 85 -11.96 0.81 14.08
C GLY A 85 -11.91 0.26 15.51
N ALA A 86 -11.93 -1.06 15.70
CA ALA A 86 -11.71 -1.65 17.01
C ALA A 86 -10.35 -1.28 17.60
N GLU A 87 -10.29 -1.20 18.93
CA GLU A 87 -9.03 -0.97 19.65
C GLU A 87 -8.00 -2.06 19.32
N LEU A 88 -6.73 -1.68 19.28
CA LEU A 88 -5.63 -2.63 19.02
C LEU A 88 -5.64 -3.82 19.99
N ALA A 89 -6.06 -3.61 21.24
CA ALA A 89 -6.17 -4.65 22.25
C ALA A 89 -7.21 -5.74 21.89
N ALA A 90 -8.26 -5.39 21.14
CA ALA A 90 -9.29 -6.31 20.68
C ALA A 90 -8.81 -7.15 19.48
N MET A 91 -7.77 -6.73 18.77
CA MET A 91 -7.26 -7.45 17.61
C MET A 91 -6.67 -8.82 17.99
N PRO A 92 -6.70 -9.83 17.09
CA PRO A 92 -6.03 -11.10 17.33
C PRO A 92 -4.55 -10.90 17.65
N PRO A 93 -3.98 -11.67 18.59
CA PRO A 93 -2.63 -11.44 19.11
C PRO A 93 -1.54 -11.49 18.03
N GLY A 94 -1.78 -12.24 16.96
CA GLY A 94 -0.89 -12.31 15.81
C GLY A 94 -0.84 -11.05 14.93
N LEU A 95 -1.88 -10.21 14.96
CA LEU A 95 -1.97 -8.99 14.17
C LEU A 95 -1.49 -7.76 14.96
N ARG A 96 -1.59 -7.80 16.29
CA ARG A 96 -1.24 -6.68 17.17
C ARG A 96 0.16 -6.12 16.95
N PRO A 97 1.23 -6.92 16.77
CA PRO A 97 2.57 -6.36 16.60
C PRO A 97 2.67 -5.51 15.33
N THR A 98 2.13 -5.97 14.21
CA THR A 98 2.17 -5.21 12.95
C THR A 98 1.28 -3.97 13.01
N LEU A 99 0.05 -4.12 13.50
CA LEU A 99 -0.87 -2.98 13.66
C LEU A 99 -0.35 -1.95 14.67
N GLY A 100 0.36 -2.40 15.71
CA GLY A 100 1.03 -1.52 16.68
C GLY A 100 2.13 -0.67 16.06
N VAL A 101 2.84 -1.17 15.04
CA VAL A 101 3.81 -0.35 14.30
C VAL A 101 3.10 0.74 13.50
N PHE A 102 2.00 0.43 12.82
CA PHE A 102 1.22 1.44 12.10
C PHE A 102 0.59 2.47 13.05
N GLN A 103 0.04 2.00 14.19
CA GLN A 103 -0.53 2.87 15.21
C GLN A 103 0.52 3.83 15.77
N ALA A 104 1.67 3.31 16.21
CA ALA A 104 2.74 4.13 16.77
C ALA A 104 3.28 5.14 15.73
N ALA A 105 3.42 4.72 14.47
CA ALA A 105 3.79 5.63 13.40
C ALA A 105 2.75 6.75 13.21
N LEU A 106 1.45 6.42 13.23
CA LEU A 106 0.37 7.39 13.04
C LEU A 106 0.33 8.40 14.19
N GLU A 107 0.40 7.90 15.42
CA GLU A 107 0.46 8.71 16.63
C GLU A 107 1.66 9.65 16.62
N LEU A 108 2.85 9.17 16.25
CA LEU A 108 4.04 10.00 16.14
C LEU A 108 3.90 11.07 15.04
N THR A 109 3.37 10.70 13.87
CA THR A 109 3.15 11.69 12.81
C THR A 109 2.16 12.78 13.21
N SER A 110 1.13 12.42 13.98
CA SER A 110 0.16 13.37 14.52
C SER A 110 0.76 14.25 15.63
N GLN A 111 1.54 13.67 16.55
CA GLN A 111 2.18 14.39 17.65
C GLN A 111 3.23 15.39 17.15
N CYS A 112 3.91 15.05 16.06
CA CYS A 112 4.88 15.94 15.42
C CYS A 112 4.24 16.94 14.44
N GLU A 113 2.91 16.94 14.29
CA GLU A 113 2.20 17.79 13.32
C GLU A 113 2.80 17.70 11.90
N LEU A 114 3.19 16.48 11.50
CA LEU A 114 3.85 16.26 10.22
C LEU A 114 2.90 16.60 9.07
N HIS A 115 3.43 17.26 8.04
CA HIS A 115 2.66 17.65 6.85
C HIS A 115 1.87 16.45 6.26
N PRO A 116 0.56 16.62 5.94
CA PRO A 116 -0.29 15.51 5.49
C PRO A 116 0.26 14.72 4.29
N ASP A 117 0.93 15.40 3.35
CA ASP A 117 1.55 14.73 2.21
C ASP A 117 2.70 13.80 2.63
N LEU A 118 3.48 14.19 3.63
CA LEU A 118 4.57 13.35 4.16
C LEU A 118 4.00 12.18 4.97
N VAL A 119 2.88 12.37 5.66
CA VAL A 119 2.15 11.29 6.33
C VAL A 119 1.67 10.28 5.29
N SER A 120 0.99 10.74 4.24
CA SER A 120 0.49 9.91 3.13
C SER A 120 1.63 9.15 2.44
N GLN A 121 2.74 9.82 2.13
CA GLN A 121 3.93 9.19 1.55
C GLN A 121 4.57 8.15 2.47
N THR A 122 4.65 8.44 3.77
CA THR A 122 5.18 7.49 4.76
C THR A 122 4.34 6.22 4.77
N PHE A 123 3.03 6.32 4.96
CA PHE A 123 2.14 5.16 5.01
C PHE A 123 2.04 4.43 3.67
N GLY A 124 2.05 5.15 2.55
CA GLY A 124 2.13 4.57 1.22
C GLY A 124 3.36 3.68 1.06
N TYR A 125 4.53 4.15 1.52
CA TYR A 125 5.76 3.35 1.51
C TYR A 125 5.66 2.13 2.42
N LEU A 126 5.16 2.29 3.64
CA LEU A 126 5.00 1.18 4.59
C LEU A 126 4.05 0.08 4.06
N PHE A 127 2.95 0.46 3.43
CA PHE A 127 2.00 -0.48 2.85
C PHE A 127 2.54 -1.15 1.59
N PHE A 128 3.26 -0.41 0.73
CA PHE A 128 3.97 -0.99 -0.40
C PHE A 128 4.95 -2.07 0.05
N PHE A 129 5.81 -1.74 1.02
CA PHE A 129 6.75 -2.67 1.61
C PHE A 129 6.04 -3.90 2.20
N SER A 130 5.00 -3.67 3.02
CA SER A 130 4.23 -4.74 3.65
C SER A 130 3.63 -5.69 2.63
N ASN A 131 2.95 -5.16 1.61
CA ASN A 131 2.38 -5.94 0.52
C ASN A 131 3.44 -6.76 -0.23
N ALA A 132 4.58 -6.16 -0.57
CA ALA A 132 5.67 -6.85 -1.27
C ALA A 132 6.29 -7.97 -0.41
N SER A 133 6.60 -7.69 0.85
CA SER A 133 7.16 -8.68 1.78
C SER A 133 6.21 -9.84 2.03
N LEU A 134 4.93 -9.55 2.28
CA LEU A 134 3.90 -10.59 2.48
C LEU A 134 3.72 -11.45 1.23
N LEU A 135 3.70 -10.85 0.05
CA LEU A 135 3.58 -11.59 -1.20
C LEU A 135 4.80 -12.50 -1.43
N ASN A 136 6.01 -12.00 -1.18
CA ASN A 136 7.23 -12.80 -1.28
C ASN A 136 7.20 -13.98 -0.29
N SER A 137 6.87 -13.73 0.99
CA SER A 137 6.74 -14.79 1.99
C SER A 137 5.65 -15.81 1.64
N LEU A 138 4.53 -15.37 1.07
CA LEU A 138 3.45 -16.25 0.60
C LEU A 138 3.95 -17.18 -0.51
N MET A 139 4.69 -16.63 -1.48
CA MET A 139 5.24 -17.37 -2.62
C MET A 139 6.30 -18.38 -2.21
N GLU A 140 7.20 -18.03 -1.30
CA GLU A 140 8.25 -18.92 -0.77
C GLU A 140 7.64 -20.14 -0.04
N ARG A 141 6.61 -19.91 0.78
CA ARG A 141 5.94 -20.99 1.54
C ARG A 141 5.19 -21.98 0.65
N GLY A 142 4.81 -21.57 -0.55
CA GLY A 142 4.19 -22.42 -1.55
C GLY A 142 5.10 -23.50 -2.15
N GLN A 143 6.43 -23.37 -1.98
CA GLN A 143 7.40 -24.25 -2.64
C GLN A 143 7.73 -25.52 -1.83
N GLY A 144 7.44 -25.55 -0.51
CA GLY A 144 7.96 -26.58 0.40
C GLY A 144 6.97 -27.63 0.95
N ARG A 145 5.65 -27.39 0.98
CA ARG A 145 4.62 -28.22 1.66
C ARG A 145 3.21 -27.96 1.09
N PRO A 146 2.14 -28.71 1.47
CA PRO A 146 0.77 -28.30 1.17
C PRO A 146 0.38 -27.11 2.06
N PHE A 147 1.00 -25.95 1.84
CA PHE A 147 0.71 -24.68 2.53
C PHE A 147 -0.61 -24.07 2.02
N TYR A 148 -0.92 -24.29 0.75
CA TYR A 148 -2.15 -23.85 0.10
C TYR A 148 -3.34 -24.76 0.43
N GLN A 149 -3.65 -24.89 1.72
CA GLN A 149 -4.88 -25.49 2.20
C GLN A 149 -5.97 -24.42 2.27
N TRP A 150 -7.22 -24.81 1.98
CA TRP A 150 -8.34 -23.87 2.02
C TRP A 150 -8.52 -23.21 3.39
N SER A 151 -8.36 -23.98 4.49
CA SER A 151 -8.39 -23.45 5.86
C SER A 151 -7.34 -22.36 6.09
N ARG A 152 -6.13 -22.54 5.56
CA ARG A 152 -5.05 -21.55 5.65
C ARG A 152 -5.34 -20.31 4.81
N ALA A 153 -5.88 -20.49 3.61
CA ALA A 153 -6.28 -19.38 2.75
C ALA A 153 -7.36 -18.51 3.43
N VAL A 154 -8.35 -19.15 4.07
CA VAL A 154 -9.39 -18.46 4.85
C VAL A 154 -8.78 -17.69 6.03
N GLN A 155 -7.85 -18.29 6.79
CA GLN A 155 -7.18 -17.57 7.88
C GLN A 155 -6.43 -16.33 7.40
N ILE A 156 -5.64 -16.46 6.33
CA ILE A 156 -4.90 -15.35 5.73
C ILE A 156 -5.87 -14.26 5.25
N ARG A 157 -6.98 -14.67 4.63
CA ARG A 157 -8.02 -13.76 4.16
C ARG A 157 -8.63 -12.96 5.31
N THR A 158 -9.08 -13.64 6.35
CA THR A 158 -9.67 -12.99 7.53
C THR A 158 -8.66 -12.09 8.23
N ASN A 159 -7.38 -12.47 8.35
CA ASN A 159 -6.35 -11.59 8.88
C ASN A 159 -6.18 -10.31 8.05
N LEU A 160 -6.20 -10.43 6.72
CA LEU A 160 -6.08 -9.29 5.82
C LEU A 160 -7.29 -8.37 5.90
N ASP A 161 -8.51 -8.93 5.93
CA ASP A 161 -9.74 -8.15 6.08
C ASP A 161 -9.72 -7.37 7.40
N LEU A 162 -9.35 -8.02 8.52
CA LEU A 162 -9.19 -7.36 9.82
C LEU A 162 -8.15 -6.23 9.82
N VAL A 163 -7.03 -6.40 9.11
CA VAL A 163 -6.01 -5.34 8.97
C VAL A 163 -6.57 -4.16 8.17
N LEU A 164 -7.27 -4.43 7.06
CA LEU A 164 -7.84 -3.37 6.22
C LEU A 164 -8.95 -2.61 6.93
N ASP A 165 -9.84 -3.31 7.64
CA ASP A 165 -10.92 -2.70 8.44
C ASP A 165 -10.35 -1.84 9.59
N TRP A 166 -9.26 -2.30 10.23
CA TRP A 166 -8.58 -1.52 11.25
C TRP A 166 -7.93 -0.26 10.66
N LEU A 167 -7.21 -0.39 9.54
CA LEU A 167 -6.59 0.74 8.84
C LEU A 167 -7.65 1.74 8.33
N GLN A 168 -8.82 1.26 7.91
CA GLN A 168 -9.94 2.11 7.55
C GLN A 168 -10.46 2.90 8.75
N GLY A 169 -10.64 2.26 9.90
CA GLY A 169 -11.02 2.95 11.14
C GLY A 169 -9.98 3.96 11.63
N ALA A 170 -8.70 3.74 11.32
CA ALA A 170 -7.61 4.67 11.62
C ALA A 170 -7.47 5.82 10.60
N GLY A 171 -8.33 5.90 9.57
CA GLY A 171 -8.28 6.94 8.53
C GLY A 171 -7.26 6.69 7.41
N LEU A 172 -6.68 5.49 7.33
CA LEU A 172 -5.68 5.09 6.32
C LEU A 172 -6.27 4.18 5.23
N GLY A 173 -7.59 4.01 5.20
CA GLY A 173 -8.29 3.02 4.37
C GLY A 173 -8.08 3.19 2.86
N ASP A 174 -8.09 4.42 2.35
CA ASP A 174 -7.94 4.69 0.91
C ASP A 174 -6.55 4.28 0.42
N ILE A 175 -5.51 4.67 1.16
CA ILE A 175 -4.11 4.34 0.87
C ILE A 175 -3.92 2.82 0.99
N ALA A 176 -4.39 2.22 2.10
CA ALA A 176 -4.26 0.79 2.35
C ALA A 176 -4.90 -0.05 1.22
N THR A 177 -6.11 0.30 0.81
CA THR A 177 -6.85 -0.41 -0.24
C THR A 177 -6.08 -0.46 -1.55
N GLU A 178 -5.47 0.66 -1.96
CA GLU A 178 -4.69 0.72 -3.20
C GLU A 178 -3.45 -0.19 -3.14
N PHE A 179 -2.68 -0.12 -2.04
CA PHE A 179 -1.43 -0.86 -1.92
C PHE A 179 -1.61 -2.36 -1.65
N PHE A 180 -2.63 -2.76 -0.89
CA PHE A 180 -2.92 -4.17 -0.60
C PHE A 180 -3.75 -4.87 -1.68
N ARG A 181 -4.14 -4.17 -2.75
CA ARG A 181 -4.95 -4.73 -3.85
C ARG A 181 -4.34 -6.01 -4.43
N LYS A 182 -3.02 -6.02 -4.67
CA LYS A 182 -2.32 -7.18 -5.25
C LYS A 182 -2.34 -8.39 -4.31
N LEU A 183 -1.99 -8.21 -3.04
CA LEU A 183 -2.07 -9.28 -2.04
C LEU A 183 -3.51 -9.79 -1.88
N SER A 184 -4.50 -8.89 -1.85
CA SER A 184 -5.92 -9.24 -1.76
C SER A 184 -6.37 -10.13 -2.92
N ILE A 185 -5.94 -9.85 -4.14
CA ILE A 185 -6.21 -10.70 -5.32
C ILE A 185 -5.51 -12.06 -5.20
N ALA A 186 -4.24 -12.09 -4.76
CA ALA A 186 -3.49 -13.32 -4.59
C ALA A 186 -4.13 -14.24 -3.54
N VAL A 187 -4.51 -13.70 -2.38
CA VAL A 187 -5.19 -14.43 -1.31
C VAL A 187 -6.59 -14.90 -1.74
N ASN A 188 -7.32 -14.10 -2.51
CA ASN A 188 -8.59 -14.52 -3.12
C ASN A 188 -8.42 -15.76 -4.00
N LEU A 189 -7.37 -15.79 -4.82
CA LEU A 189 -7.08 -16.95 -5.67
C LEU A 189 -6.80 -18.20 -4.83
N LEU A 190 -6.12 -18.07 -3.69
CA LEU A 190 -5.90 -19.20 -2.77
C LEU A 190 -7.19 -19.73 -2.15
N CYS A 191 -8.22 -18.89 -2.02
CA CYS A 191 -9.52 -19.29 -1.52
C CYS A 191 -10.37 -20.03 -2.58
N VAL A 192 -9.99 -19.99 -3.86
CA VAL A 192 -10.72 -20.69 -4.93
C VAL A 192 -10.42 -22.20 -4.88
N PRO A 193 -11.45 -23.08 -4.76
CA PRO A 193 -11.24 -24.52 -4.81
C PRO A 193 -10.60 -24.96 -6.13
N ARG A 194 -9.61 -25.85 -6.08
CA ARG A 194 -8.93 -26.39 -7.29
C ARG A 194 -9.90 -26.99 -8.30
N THR A 195 -11.00 -27.58 -7.84
CA THR A 195 -12.06 -28.14 -8.71
C THR A 195 -12.74 -27.08 -9.57
N SER A 196 -12.86 -25.84 -9.09
CA SER A 196 -13.41 -24.71 -9.86
C SER A 196 -12.43 -24.20 -10.90
N LEU A 197 -11.12 -24.19 -10.61
CA LEU A 197 -10.08 -23.80 -11.57
C LEU A 197 -9.94 -24.80 -12.72
N LEU A 198 -10.05 -26.10 -12.43
CA LEU A 198 -9.99 -27.17 -13.44
C LEU A 198 -11.22 -27.17 -14.36
N LYS A 199 -12.41 -26.81 -13.85
CA LYS A 199 -13.61 -26.64 -14.69
C LYS A 199 -13.39 -25.55 -15.76
N THR A 200 -12.75 -24.43 -15.41
CA THR A 200 -12.46 -23.36 -16.36
C THR A 200 -11.42 -23.75 -17.42
N GLN A 201 -10.46 -24.63 -17.09
CA GLN A 201 -9.53 -25.21 -18.06
C GLN A 201 -10.20 -26.25 -18.97
N ASN A 202 -11.06 -27.11 -18.43
CA ASN A 202 -11.74 -28.15 -19.20
C ASN A 202 -12.84 -27.60 -20.12
N VAL A 203 -13.44 -26.44 -19.78
CA VAL A 203 -14.36 -25.72 -20.68
C VAL A 203 -13.62 -25.16 -21.91
N LYS A 204 -12.33 -24.78 -21.78
CA LYS A 204 -11.49 -24.39 -22.93
C LYS A 204 -10.94 -25.59 -23.73
N ARG A 205 -11.14 -26.82 -23.24
CA ARG A 205 -10.56 -28.05 -23.81
C ARG A 205 -11.61 -29.11 -24.14
N ALA A 206 -12.86 -28.70 -24.37
CA ALA A 206 -13.84 -29.58 -25.00
C ALA A 206 -13.49 -29.70 -26.50
N PRO A 207 -13.15 -30.89 -27.02
CA PRO A 207 -13.05 -31.09 -28.45
C PRO A 207 -14.45 -30.97 -29.06
N GLY A 208 -14.57 -30.19 -30.13
CA GLY A 208 -15.82 -30.02 -30.87
C GLY A 208 -16.39 -31.37 -31.26
N SER A 209 -17.49 -31.75 -30.63
CA SER A 209 -18.41 -32.74 -31.15
C SER A 209 -19.05 -32.18 -32.41
N GLU A 210 -18.88 -32.93 -33.49
CA GLU A 210 -19.43 -32.75 -34.83
C GLU A 210 -20.84 -32.15 -34.83
N LEU A 211 -20.99 -30.99 -35.48
CA LEU A 211 -22.26 -30.58 -36.05
C LEU A 211 -22.05 -30.33 -37.54
N SER A 212 -22.39 -31.38 -38.31
CA SER A 212 -22.99 -31.37 -39.65
C SER A 212 -22.77 -30.12 -40.50
N ALA A 213 -21.98 -30.30 -41.55
CA ALA A 213 -21.90 -29.41 -42.70
C ALA A 213 -23.29 -29.19 -43.34
N GLN A 214 -23.74 -27.94 -43.35
CA GLN A 214 -24.59 -27.40 -44.40
C GLN A 214 -24.05 -26.03 -44.78
N SER A 215 -23.59 -25.91 -46.03
CA SER A 215 -23.20 -24.67 -46.67
C SER A 215 -24.42 -23.77 -46.91
N PRO A 216 -24.22 -22.45 -46.92
CA PRO A 216 -24.23 -21.76 -48.21
C PRO A 216 -23.09 -20.75 -48.38
N THR A 217 -22.72 -20.54 -49.64
CA THR A 217 -21.69 -19.62 -50.13
C THR A 217 -22.22 -18.17 -50.25
N PRO A 218 -21.48 -17.17 -50.79
CA PRO A 218 -20.90 -16.08 -50.01
C PRO A 218 -21.57 -14.72 -50.30
N GLY A 219 -21.68 -13.87 -49.27
CA GLY A 219 -22.24 -12.52 -49.38
C GLY A 219 -21.25 -11.46 -48.94
N LEU A 220 -20.79 -10.68 -49.92
CA LEU A 220 -19.99 -9.46 -49.88
C LEU A 220 -20.07 -8.58 -48.59
N ASN A 221 -18.87 -8.13 -48.19
CA ASN A 221 -18.50 -6.72 -47.93
C ASN A 221 -19.16 -5.98 -46.75
N SER A 222 -18.37 -5.58 -45.75
CA SER A 222 -18.15 -4.14 -45.42
C SER A 222 -17.47 -3.91 -44.07
N ARG A 223 -16.33 -3.20 -44.14
CA ARG A 223 -15.73 -2.24 -43.21
C ARG A 223 -16.43 -1.98 -41.86
N CYS A 224 -15.64 -2.00 -40.77
CA CYS A 224 -15.66 -1.03 -39.67
C CYS A 224 -14.31 -1.14 -38.91
N LYS A 225 -13.35 -0.25 -39.20
CA LYS A 225 -13.04 1.00 -38.47
C LYS A 225 -12.78 0.81 -36.98
N ILE A 226 -11.49 0.83 -36.65
CA ILE A 226 -10.92 1.09 -35.33
C ILE A 226 -11.02 2.60 -35.06
N ILE A 227 -11.56 2.94 -33.90
CA ILE A 227 -11.52 4.21 -33.17
C ILE A 227 -11.30 3.72 -31.73
N THR A 228 -10.24 4.00 -30.97
CA THR A 228 -9.07 4.89 -31.07
C THR A 228 -7.88 4.15 -30.48
#